data_AF-A0A1F3M079-F1
#
_entry.id   AF-A0A1F3M079-F1
#
_cell.length_a   1.000
_cell.length_b   1.000
_cell.length_c   1.000
_cell.angle_alpha   90.00
_cell.angle_beta   90.00
_cell.angle_gamma   90.00
#
_symmetry.space_group_name_H-M   'P 1'
#
loop_
_entity.id
_entity.type
_entity.pdbx_description
1 polymer ?
#
loop_
_entity_poly.entity_id
_entity_poly.type
_entity_poly.pdbx_seq_one_letter_code
_entity_poly.pdbx_strand_id
1 'polypeptide(L)'
;MQVDLHIKLKAMLWDIPEPMRLEIVNKILSNPAETFRNDDQLFIKALNSLKWYELTKLVGKQNLITLLTDTTIQKLFPVQRRTHYTNARRLLSKYTVPTSR
;
A
#
# COMPACT_ATOMS: atom_id res chain seq x y z
N MET A 1 8.80 -9.04 -14.07
CA MET A 1 7.79 -8.12 -13.48
C MET A 1 7.66 -8.22 -11.96
N GLN A 2 7.64 -9.42 -11.34
CA GLN A 2 7.72 -9.59 -9.87
C GLN A 2 9.06 -9.10 -9.29
N VAL A 3 10.16 -9.29 -10.04
CA VAL A 3 11.52 -8.85 -9.66
C VAL A 3 11.56 -7.35 -9.36
N ASP A 4 10.85 -6.53 -10.15
CA ASP A 4 10.80 -5.07 -9.97
C ASP A 4 10.10 -4.67 -8.66
N LEU A 5 8.98 -5.33 -8.32
CA LEU A 5 8.26 -5.05 -7.08
C LEU A 5 9.05 -5.50 -5.84
N HIS A 6 9.73 -6.64 -5.93
CA HIS A 6 10.60 -7.15 -4.87
C HIS A 6 11.77 -6.18 -4.58
N ILE A 7 12.42 -5.64 -5.62
CA ILE A 7 13.48 -4.63 -5.47
C ILE A 7 12.92 -3.36 -4.80
N LYS A 8 11.74 -2.89 -5.23
CA LYS A 8 11.11 -1.69 -4.64
C LYS A 8 10.70 -1.89 -3.19
N LEU A 9 10.18 -3.06 -2.82
CA LEU A 9 9.85 -3.38 -1.44
C LEU A 9 11.11 -3.44 -0.56
N LYS A 10 12.21 -3.99 -1.07
CA LYS A 10 13.50 -3.92 -0.38
C LYS A 10 13.99 -2.48 -0.19
N ALA A 11 13.85 -1.64 -1.22
CA ALA A 11 14.23 -0.23 -1.14
C ALA A 11 13.34 0.57 -0.18
N MET A 12 12.04 0.27 -0.12
CA MET A 12 11.10 0.85 0.85
C MET A 12 11.53 0.57 2.30
N LEU A 13 12.15 -0.58 2.55
CA LEU A 13 12.58 -1.06 3.86
C LEU A 13 14.08 -0.90 4.08
N TRP A 14 14.69 0.09 3.45
CA TRP A 14 16.14 0.34 3.52
C TRP A 14 16.67 0.53 4.95
N ASP A 15 15.79 0.96 5.86
CA ASP A 15 16.07 1.21 7.28
C ASP A 15 16.02 -0.05 8.16
N ILE A 16 15.57 -1.19 7.63
CA ILE A 16 15.43 -2.45 8.36
C ILE A 16 16.64 -3.36 8.08
N PRO A 17 17.20 -4.06 9.10
CA PRO A 17 18.26 -5.07 8.89
C PRO A 17 17.88 -6.12 7.85
N GLU A 18 18.86 -6.55 7.05
CA GLU A 18 18.62 -7.41 5.88
C GLU A 18 17.85 -8.72 6.15
N PRO A 19 18.11 -9.47 7.23
CA PRO A 19 17.36 -10.69 7.52
C PRO A 19 15.86 -10.42 7.76
N MET A 20 15.54 -9.40 8.55
CA MET A 20 14.16 -8.98 8.83
C MET A 20 13.50 -8.40 7.58
N ARG A 21 14.27 -7.64 6.78
CA ARG A 21 13.78 -7.06 5.52
C ARG A 21 13.28 -8.13 4.57
N LEU A 22 14.03 -9.21 4.38
CA LEU A 22 13.63 -10.33 3.51
C LEU A 22 12.35 -10.99 4.00
N GLU A 23 12.23 -11.21 5.31
CA GLU A 23 11.03 -11.79 5.91
C GLU A 23 9.79 -10.92 5.67
N ILE A 24 9.91 -9.61 5.92
CA ILE A 24 8.80 -8.66 5.72
C ILE A 24 8.41 -8.60 4.24
N VAL A 25 9.38 -8.54 3.32
CA VAL A 25 9.09 -8.54 1.88
C VAL A 25 8.33 -9.81 1.48
N ASN A 26 8.74 -10.97 1.98
CA ASN A 26 8.06 -12.23 1.70
C ASN A 26 6.62 -12.22 2.25
N LYS A 27 6.40 -11.73 3.48
CA LYS A 27 5.06 -11.57 4.08
C LYS A 27 4.16 -10.68 3.22
N ILE A 28 4.67 -9.53 2.78
CA ILE A 28 3.95 -8.60 1.89
C ILE A 28 3.58 -9.30 0.58
N LEU A 29 4.50 -10.04 -0.02
CA LEU A 29 4.24 -10.70 -1.31
C LEU A 29 3.26 -11.88 -1.18
N SER A 30 3.24 -12.58 -0.04
CA SER A 30 2.31 -13.68 0.19
C SER A 30 0.89 -13.23 0.53
N ASN A 31 0.75 -12.18 1.35
CA ASN A 31 -0.56 -11.67 1.75
C ASN A 31 -0.50 -10.17 2.08
N PRO A 32 -0.50 -9.30 1.05
CA PRO A 32 -0.24 -7.88 1.22
C PRO A 32 -1.34 -7.17 2.00
N ALA A 33 -2.61 -7.50 1.73
CA ALA A 33 -3.74 -6.85 2.37
C ALA A 33 -3.78 -7.10 3.88
N GLU A 34 -3.54 -8.34 4.30
CA GLU A 34 -3.50 -8.70 5.73
C GLU A 34 -2.26 -8.12 6.41
N THR A 35 -1.09 -8.20 5.76
CA THR A 35 0.16 -7.65 6.29
C THR A 35 0.02 -6.15 6.59
N PHE A 36 -0.55 -5.38 5.65
CA PHE A 36 -0.79 -3.95 5.84
C PHE A 36 -1.91 -3.62 6.83
N ARG A 37 -2.87 -4.52 7.04
CA ARG A 37 -3.91 -4.34 8.06
C ARG A 37 -3.34 -4.51 9.47
N ASN A 38 -2.44 -5.47 9.64
CA ASN A 38 -1.84 -5.79 10.93
C ASN A 38 -0.68 -4.85 11.29
N ASP A 39 -0.06 -4.21 10.29
CA ASP A 39 1.03 -3.25 10.48
C ASP A 39 0.77 -1.95 9.69
N ASP A 40 0.14 -0.98 10.36
CA ASP A 40 -0.17 0.32 9.80
C ASP A 40 1.09 1.13 9.48
N GLN A 41 2.19 0.98 10.23
CA GLN A 41 3.44 1.69 9.92
C GLN A 41 4.05 1.22 8.60
N LEU A 42 4.02 -0.10 8.38
CA LEU A 42 4.45 -0.70 7.13
C LEU A 42 3.58 -0.24 5.95
N PHE A 43 2.27 -0.12 6.16
CA PHE A 43 1.38 0.42 5.14
C PHE A 43 1.67 1.90 4.85
N ILE A 44 1.92 2.73 5.86
CA ILE A 44 2.32 4.13 5.68
C ILE A 44 3.64 4.23 4.90
N LYS A 45 4.63 3.37 5.17
CA LYS A 45 5.86 3.28 4.35
C LYS A 45 5.53 2.95 2.90
N ALA A 46 4.64 1.99 2.65
CA ALA A 46 4.20 1.63 1.30
C ALA A 46 3.52 2.81 0.57
N LEU A 47 2.61 3.53 1.23
CA LEU A 47 1.97 4.73 0.68
C LEU A 47 2.97 5.85 0.38
N ASN A 48 4.10 5.87 1.09
CA ASN A 48 5.12 6.89 0.92
C ASN A 48 6.18 6.56 -0.15
N SER A 49 6.40 5.28 -0.41
CA SER A 49 7.49 4.81 -1.29
C SER A 49 7.01 4.23 -2.62
N LEU A 50 5.85 3.60 -2.64
CA LEU A 50 5.31 2.94 -3.85
C LEU A 50 4.39 3.88 -4.63
N LYS A 51 4.37 3.72 -5.94
CA LYS A 51 3.44 4.43 -6.82
C LYS A 51 2.05 3.86 -6.68
N TRP A 52 1.04 4.68 -6.98
CA TRP A 52 -0.37 4.28 -6.89
C TRP A 52 -0.69 2.98 -7.66
N TYR A 53 -0.18 2.82 -8.89
CA TYR A 53 -0.41 1.61 -9.69
C TYR A 53 0.25 0.35 -9.09
N GLU A 54 1.33 0.53 -8.31
CA GLU A 54 2.05 -0.58 -7.67
C GLU A 54 1.25 -1.06 -6.47
N LEU A 55 0.72 -0.12 -5.68
CA LEU A 55 -0.15 -0.38 -4.55
C LEU A 55 -1.45 -1.08 -4.98
N THR A 56 -2.11 -0.59 -6.03
CA THR A 56 -3.34 -1.22 -6.53
C THR A 56 -3.09 -2.61 -7.08
N LYS A 57 -1.94 -2.84 -7.72
CA LYS A 57 -1.53 -4.16 -8.22
C LYS A 57 -1.15 -5.13 -7.10
N LEU A 58 -0.48 -4.63 -6.05
CA LEU A 58 -0.04 -5.44 -4.92
C LEU A 58 -1.23 -5.88 -4.06
N VAL A 59 -2.09 -4.93 -3.68
CA VAL A 59 -3.13 -5.15 -2.66
C VAL A 59 -4.48 -5.48 -3.28
N GLY A 60 -4.71 -5.03 -4.51
CA GLY A 60 -6.02 -5.02 -5.15
C GLY A 60 -6.85 -3.79 -4.74
N LYS A 61 -7.67 -3.30 -5.68
CA LYS A 61 -8.47 -2.07 -5.50
C LYS A 61 -9.35 -2.11 -4.24
N GLN A 62 -10.12 -3.19 -4.04
CA GLN A 62 -11.11 -3.26 -2.96
C GLN A 62 -10.46 -3.25 -1.57
N ASN A 63 -9.36 -3.99 -1.42
CA ASN A 63 -8.59 -4.01 -0.19
C ASN A 63 -7.94 -2.66 0.08
N LEU A 64 -7.44 -1.99 -0.96
CA LEU A 64 -6.84 -0.66 -0.82
C LEU A 64 -7.86 0.39 -0.33
N ILE A 65 -9.11 0.35 -0.82
CA ILE A 65 -10.20 1.22 -0.31
C ILE A 65 -10.42 0.98 1.19
N THR A 66 -10.42 -0.29 1.60
CA THR A 66 -10.65 -0.69 3.00
C THR A 66 -9.51 -0.25 3.91
N LEU A 67 -8.27 -0.31 3.43
CA LEU A 67 -7.07 0.09 4.18
C LEU A 67 -6.89 1.62 4.25
N LEU A 68 -7.35 2.37 3.25
CA LEU A 68 -7.27 3.84 3.21
C LEU A 68 -8.33 4.50 4.12
N THR A 69 -8.28 4.18 5.42
CA THR A 69 -9.14 4.82 6.42
C THR A 69 -8.75 6.29 6.63
N ASP A 70 -9.64 7.09 7.20
CA ASP A 70 -9.31 8.49 7.56
C ASP A 70 -8.12 8.54 8.52
N THR A 71 -8.03 7.59 9.44
CA THR A 71 -6.92 7.51 10.40
C THR A 71 -5.57 7.28 9.71
N THR A 72 -5.52 6.36 8.74
CA THR A 72 -4.32 6.08 7.95
C THR A 72 -3.94 7.29 7.10
N ILE A 73 -4.91 7.94 6.46
CA ILE A 73 -4.65 9.13 5.63
C ILE A 73 -4.07 10.27 6.48
N GLN A 74 -4.57 10.50 7.70
CA GLN A 74 -4.07 11.56 8.57
C GLN A 74 -2.63 11.34 9.05
N LYS A 75 -2.15 10.09 9.08
CA LYS A 75 -0.76 9.76 9.43
C LYS A 75 0.23 10.05 8.31
N LEU A 76 -0.24 10.34 7.09
CA LEU A 76 0.63 10.63 5.97
C LEU A 76 1.30 12.00 6.09
N PHE A 77 2.59 12.00 5.74
CA PHE A 77 3.43 13.19 5.62
C PHE A 77 4.18 13.15 4.27
N PRO A 78 4.30 14.29 3.56
CA PRO A 78 3.80 15.62 3.94
C PRO A 78 2.27 15.77 3.71
N VAL A 79 1.67 16.84 4.24
CA VAL A 79 0.20 17.05 4.26
C VAL A 79 -0.44 16.96 2.87
N GLN A 80 0.28 17.34 1.80
CA GLN A 80 -0.19 17.23 0.42
C GLN A 80 -0.55 15.78 0.03
N ARG A 81 0.11 14.78 0.63
CA ARG A 81 -0.22 13.36 0.41
C ARG A 81 -1.60 13.02 0.96
N ARG A 82 -2.05 13.67 2.03
CA ARG A 82 -3.39 13.46 2.58
C ARG A 82 -4.46 13.79 1.54
N THR A 83 -4.31 14.94 0.87
CA THR A 83 -5.21 15.36 -0.22
C THR A 83 -5.18 14.38 -1.38
N HIS A 84 -3.98 13.96 -1.80
CA HIS A 84 -3.82 12.96 -2.87
C HIS A 84 -4.57 11.66 -2.56
N TYR A 85 -4.34 11.07 -1.38
CA TYR A 85 -4.96 9.79 -1.02
C TYR A 85 -6.45 9.89 -0.67
N THR A 86 -6.90 11.04 -0.16
CA THR A 86 -8.34 11.34 0.00
C THR A 86 -9.04 11.33 -1.35
N ASN A 87 -8.46 12.01 -2.36
CA ASN A 87 -8.98 12.02 -3.72
C ASN A 87 -8.93 10.64 -4.36
N ALA A 88 -7.82 9.92 -4.19
CA ALA A 88 -7.66 8.57 -4.71
C ALA A 88 -8.74 7.62 -4.14
N ARG A 89 -8.98 7.64 -2.82
CA ARG A 89 -10.07 6.87 -2.19
C ARG A 89 -11.43 7.23 -2.77
N ARG A 90 -11.73 8.53 -2.91
CA ARG A 90 -12.99 9.03 -3.49
C ARG A 90 -13.20 8.57 -4.93
N LEU A 91 -12.15 8.56 -5.74
CA LEU A 91 -12.21 8.05 -7.12
C LEU A 91 -12.47 6.54 -7.11
N LEU A 92 -11.76 5.78 -6.29
CA LEU A 92 -11.95 4.34 -6.21
C LEU A 92 -13.35 3.94 -5.74
N SER A 93 -13.96 4.71 -4.83
CA SER A 93 -15.30 4.45 -4.30
C SER A 93 -16.42 4.87 -5.25
N LYS A 94 -16.23 5.92 -6.05
CA LYS A 94 -17.25 6.41 -7.00
C LYS A 94 -17.34 5.58 -8.27
N TYR A 95 -16.21 5.10 -8.78
CA TYR A 95 -16.17 4.27 -9.98
C TYR A 95 -16.15 2.79 -9.57
N THR A 96 -17.22 2.31 -8.94
CA THR A 96 -17.47 0.87 -8.85
C THR A 96 -17.71 0.36 -10.27
N VAL A 97 -16.78 -0.43 -10.80
CA VAL A 97 -17.01 -1.16 -12.05
C VAL A 97 -18.14 -2.14 -11.76
N PRO A 98 -19.19 -2.23 -12.58
CA PRO A 98 -20.23 -3.23 -12.37
C PRO A 98 -19.55 -4.59 -12.30
N THR A 99 -19.80 -5.35 -11.24
CA THR A 99 -19.47 -6.77 -11.21
C THR A 99 -20.29 -7.40 -12.32
N SER A 100 -19.68 -7.65 -13.48
CA SER A 100 -20.29 -8.48 -14.52
C SER A 100 -20.65 -9.82 -13.86
N ARG A 101 -21.95 -10.08 -13.77
CA ARG A 101 -22.50 -11.38 -13.37
C ARG A 101 -22.23 -12.42 -14.43
#